data_AF-A0A0K3B6D9-F1
#
_entry.id   AF-A0A0K3B6D9-F1
#
_cell.length_a   1.000
_cell.length_b   1.000
_cell.length_c   1.000
_cell.angle_alpha   90.00
_cell.angle_beta   90.00
_cell.angle_gamma   90.00
#
_symmetry.space_group_name_H-M   'P 1'
#
loop_
_entity.id
_entity.type
_entity.pdbx_description
1 polymer ?
#
loop_
_entity_poly.entity_id
_entity_poly.type
_entity_poly.pdbx_seq_one_letter_code
_entity_poly.pdbx_strand_id
1 'polypeptide(L)'
;MPISARRRTTGASLGALPVTNLVVVELGIAIGLILLAINTSLLYVSIGVVVIALLFAFIRWRGRWFPQWVSLTTRYTFRSHGRVTKASAPISMEQVAADSAATVTGPEDARVALLRLAVPDLVVAHGQDHERRPLGLAWHDGTWTAVLLVDPAPSLVTQVGTTPSLPLSALAPCLEDRGVVLDAIQVIWHCYPGSTSLPPNSPALASYLEVLGPLPAAARRTTWVAIRLDPSRCPAAVRERGGGVVGAHRALIGALSRVRNALESRGVPTRPLDPDELLKAGITSAELTAVAGNNSRVSLQEKWTGVTAAGVGHASYAITGWPNGKVATSLNALTGVRALSSTIALSLSPGAEDDQIGVRGLVRVSARTPGELDAADERLDAISDKLGITLTPLRGLQVAGLAATLPLGGAV
;
A
#
# COMPACT_ATOMS: atom_id res chain seq x y z
N MET A 1 -16.19 -13.07 -13.50
CA MET A 1 -15.44 -12.82 -12.27
C MET A 1 -16.15 -11.86 -11.32
N PRO A 2 -16.89 -12.39 -10.33
CA PRO A 2 -17.33 -11.62 -9.17
C PRO A 2 -16.14 -11.03 -8.40
N ILE A 3 -16.28 -9.78 -7.95
CA ILE A 3 -15.29 -9.07 -7.12
C ILE A 3 -15.66 -9.26 -5.65
N SER A 4 -14.73 -9.78 -4.86
CA SER A 4 -14.89 -9.93 -3.41
C SER A 4 -13.96 -8.97 -2.67
N ALA A 5 -14.54 -8.13 -1.80
CA ALA A 5 -13.77 -7.27 -0.92
C ALA A 5 -13.04 -8.11 0.14
N ARG A 6 -11.71 -8.08 0.16
CA ARG A 6 -10.92 -8.99 1.02
C ARG A 6 -10.06 -8.22 2.01
N ARG A 7 -10.29 -8.36 3.32
CA ARG A 7 -9.27 -7.99 4.32
C ARG A 7 -8.12 -8.98 4.24
N ARG A 8 -6.86 -8.53 4.19
CA ARG A 8 -5.72 -9.44 4.41
C ARG A 8 -5.82 -9.92 5.86
N THR A 9 -6.10 -11.20 6.05
CA THR A 9 -5.89 -11.82 7.35
C THR A 9 -4.39 -11.92 7.53
N THR A 10 -3.82 -11.08 8.39
CA THR A 10 -2.43 -11.25 8.81
C THR A 10 -2.38 -12.48 9.71
N GLY A 11 -1.98 -13.62 9.14
CA GLY A 11 -1.88 -14.92 9.81
C GLY A 11 -2.85 -15.97 9.26
N ALA A 12 -2.66 -17.22 9.71
CA ALA A 12 -3.55 -18.33 9.38
C ALA A 12 -4.97 -18.06 9.92
N SER A 13 -5.97 -18.38 9.12
CA SER A 13 -7.39 -18.29 9.48
C SER A 13 -8.09 -19.57 9.03
N LEU A 14 -8.97 -20.11 9.87
CA LEU A 14 -9.85 -21.22 9.54
C LEU A 14 -11.24 -20.63 9.28
N GLY A 15 -11.61 -20.52 8.00
CA GLY A 15 -12.84 -19.83 7.58
C GLY A 15 -12.84 -18.35 7.99
N ALA A 16 -13.91 -17.92 8.67
CA ALA A 16 -14.05 -16.54 9.15
C ALA A 16 -13.30 -16.25 10.47
N LEU A 17 -12.77 -17.27 11.14
CA LEU A 17 -12.12 -17.13 12.45
C LEU A 17 -10.58 -17.12 12.33
N PRO A 18 -9.91 -16.12 12.93
CA PRO A 18 -8.45 -16.12 13.03
C PRO A 18 -7.96 -17.29 13.88
N VAL A 19 -6.85 -17.92 13.49
CA VAL A 19 -6.22 -19.01 14.30
C VAL A 19 -5.88 -18.53 15.71
N THR A 20 -5.57 -17.24 15.89
CA THR A 20 -5.31 -16.67 17.23
C THR A 20 -6.50 -16.83 18.18
N ASN A 21 -7.74 -16.77 17.67
CA ASN A 21 -8.92 -16.95 18.50
C ASN A 21 -9.07 -18.42 18.90
N LEU A 22 -8.78 -19.35 17.99
CA LEU A 22 -8.78 -20.78 18.27
C LEU A 22 -7.74 -21.14 19.35
N VAL A 23 -6.52 -20.60 19.23
CA VAL A 23 -5.45 -20.82 20.21
C VAL A 23 -5.85 -20.33 21.60
N VAL A 24 -6.56 -19.20 21.72
CA VAL A 24 -7.05 -18.71 23.02
C VAL A 24 -8.08 -19.66 23.63
N VAL A 25 -8.97 -20.22 22.80
CA VAL A 25 -9.97 -21.22 23.25
C VAL A 25 -9.28 -22.51 23.67
N GLU A 26 -8.36 -23.04 22.85
CA GLU A 26 -7.59 -24.25 23.17
C GLU A 26 -6.80 -24.10 24.47
N LEU A 27 -6.14 -22.95 24.67
CA LEU A 27 -5.40 -22.68 25.90
C LEU A 27 -6.33 -22.60 27.12
N GLY A 28 -7.51 -21.98 26.98
CA GLY A 28 -8.52 -21.93 28.03
C GLY A 28 -9.01 -23.33 28.43
N ILE A 29 -9.29 -24.19 27.45
CA ILE A 29 -9.69 -25.59 27.68
C ILE A 29 -8.56 -26.37 28.34
N ALA A 30 -7.32 -26.24 27.85
CA ALA A 30 -6.17 -26.93 28.40
C ALA A 30 -5.93 -26.55 29.87
N ILE A 31 -5.97 -25.26 30.20
CA ILE A 31 -5.85 -24.78 31.60
C ILE A 31 -7.01 -25.32 32.45
N GLY A 32 -8.24 -25.29 31.92
CA GLY A 32 -9.41 -25.83 32.61
C GLY A 32 -9.27 -27.33 32.93
N LEU A 33 -8.78 -28.13 31.97
CA LEU A 33 -8.55 -29.57 32.17
C LEU A 33 -7.40 -29.84 33.16
N ILE A 34 -6.31 -29.06 33.11
CA ILE A 34 -5.20 -29.17 34.07
C ILE A 34 -5.69 -28.89 35.50
N LEU A 35 -6.50 -27.84 35.70
CA LEU A 35 -7.07 -27.52 37.01
C LEU A 35 -7.93 -28.67 37.55
N LEU A 36 -8.74 -29.30 36.69
CA LEU A 36 -9.58 -30.44 37.05
C LEU A 36 -8.74 -31.69 37.37
N ALA A 37 -7.64 -31.91 36.65
CA ALA A 37 -6.71 -33.01 36.89
C ALA A 37 -5.95 -32.85 38.22
N ILE A 38 -5.68 -31.62 38.65
CA ILE A 38 -5.07 -31.33 39.96
C ILE A 38 -6.08 -31.56 41.09
N ASN A 39 -7.30 -31.04 40.97
CA ASN A 39 -8.32 -31.17 42.00
C ASN A 39 -9.74 -31.01 41.42
N THR A 40 -10.58 -32.03 41.60
CA THR A 40 -11.97 -32.04 41.13
C THR A 40 -12.86 -30.99 41.80
N SER A 41 -12.52 -30.52 43.00
CA SER A 41 -13.22 -29.42 43.67
C SER A 41 -13.07 -28.07 42.94
N LEU A 42 -12.11 -27.94 42.01
CA LEU A 42 -11.90 -26.74 41.21
C LEU A 42 -12.80 -26.65 39.97
N LEU A 43 -13.83 -27.50 39.85
CA LEU A 43 -14.73 -27.55 38.68
C LEU A 43 -15.30 -26.17 38.31
N TYR A 44 -15.81 -25.41 39.27
CA TYR A 44 -16.36 -24.07 38.99
C TYR A 44 -15.29 -23.07 38.54
N VAL A 45 -14.07 -23.17 39.07
CA VAL A 45 -12.93 -22.34 38.65
C VAL A 45 -12.52 -22.69 37.22
N SER A 46 -12.45 -23.98 36.89
CA SER A 46 -12.16 -24.48 35.55
C SER A 46 -13.16 -23.99 34.51
N ILE A 47 -14.47 -24.11 34.81
CA ILE A 47 -15.54 -23.57 33.97
C ILE A 47 -15.38 -22.05 33.81
N GLY A 48 -15.11 -21.33 34.90
CA GLY A 48 -14.86 -19.89 34.86
C GLY A 48 -13.72 -19.50 33.91
N VAL A 49 -12.60 -20.21 33.94
CA VAL A 49 -11.45 -19.97 33.05
C VAL A 49 -11.83 -20.20 31.58
N VAL A 50 -12.55 -21.28 31.27
CA VAL A 50 -12.99 -21.57 29.90
C VAL A 50 -13.97 -20.50 29.40
N VAL A 51 -14.93 -20.08 30.23
CA VAL A 51 -15.89 -19.03 29.89
C VAL A 51 -15.17 -17.70 29.64
N ILE A 52 -14.20 -17.33 30.49
CA ILE A 52 -13.38 -16.13 30.30
C ILE A 52 -12.57 -16.21 28.99
N ALA A 53 -11.97 -17.36 28.69
CA ALA A 53 -11.23 -17.57 27.45
C ALA A 53 -12.14 -17.43 26.21
N LEU A 54 -13.36 -17.98 26.26
CA LEU A 54 -14.36 -17.79 25.22
C LEU A 54 -14.74 -16.30 25.07
N LEU A 55 -15.00 -15.60 26.17
CA LEU A 55 -15.31 -14.17 26.14
C LEU A 55 -14.16 -13.37 25.49
N PHE A 56 -12.91 -13.61 25.87
CA PHE A 56 -11.76 -12.93 25.27
C PHE A 56 -11.53 -13.32 23.80
N ALA A 57 -11.79 -14.57 23.42
CA ALA A 57 -11.66 -15.02 22.03
C ALA A 57 -12.67 -14.32 21.12
N PHE A 58 -13.89 -14.07 21.60
CA PHE A 58 -14.98 -13.53 20.80
C PHE A 58 -15.32 -12.05 21.05
N ILE A 59 -14.67 -11.38 22.00
CA ILE A 59 -14.88 -9.94 22.18
C ILE A 59 -14.27 -9.15 21.00
N ARG A 60 -15.08 -8.26 20.44
CA ARG A 60 -14.72 -7.42 19.31
C ARG A 60 -14.34 -6.03 19.81
N TRP A 61 -13.08 -5.65 19.67
CA TRP A 61 -12.55 -4.36 20.13
C TRP A 61 -12.07 -3.54 18.93
N ARG A 62 -12.64 -2.34 18.72
CA ARG A 62 -12.27 -1.40 17.64
C ARG A 62 -12.17 -2.06 16.24
N GLY A 63 -13.13 -2.91 15.90
CA GLY A 63 -13.20 -3.57 14.58
C GLY A 63 -12.21 -4.73 14.35
N ARG A 64 -11.52 -5.19 15.40
CA ARG A 64 -10.66 -6.38 15.40
C ARG A 64 -11.06 -7.33 16.54
N TRP A 65 -10.66 -8.60 16.45
CA TRP A 65 -10.82 -9.54 17.57
C TRP A 65 -9.78 -9.22 18.65
N PHE A 66 -10.14 -9.32 19.92
CA PHE A 66 -9.23 -8.97 21.02
C PHE A 66 -7.88 -9.70 20.98
N PRO A 67 -7.78 -11.00 20.65
CA PRO A 67 -6.48 -11.68 20.54
C PRO A 67 -5.60 -11.08 19.45
N GLN A 68 -6.20 -10.64 18.34
CA GLN A 68 -5.48 -9.94 17.27
C GLN A 68 -5.02 -8.54 17.71
N TRP A 69 -5.85 -7.84 18.49
CA TRP A 69 -5.49 -6.54 19.04
C TRP A 69 -4.33 -6.65 20.03
N VAL A 70 -4.36 -7.64 20.93
CA VAL A 70 -3.25 -7.95 21.85
C VAL A 70 -2.00 -8.29 21.05
N SER A 71 -2.06 -9.25 20.13
CA SER A 71 -0.90 -9.62 19.31
C SER A 71 -0.31 -8.45 18.53
N LEU A 72 -1.14 -7.58 17.97
CA LEU A 72 -0.70 -6.39 17.26
C LEU A 72 -0.02 -5.40 18.22
N THR A 73 -0.63 -5.16 19.37
CA THR A 73 -0.11 -4.23 20.39
C THR A 73 1.21 -4.75 20.93
N THR A 74 1.31 -6.03 21.27
CA THR A 74 2.56 -6.68 21.69
C THR A 74 3.64 -6.52 20.62
N ARG A 75 3.37 -6.91 19.36
CA ARG A 75 4.34 -6.77 18.26
C ARG A 75 4.76 -5.32 18.03
N TYR A 76 3.84 -4.38 18.18
CA TYR A 76 4.14 -2.96 18.11
C TYR A 76 5.06 -2.57 19.27
N THR A 77 4.70 -2.83 20.52
CA THR A 77 5.48 -2.43 21.70
C THR A 77 6.90 -3.01 21.71
N PHE A 78 7.09 -4.22 21.18
CA PHE A 78 8.40 -4.88 21.16
C PHE A 78 9.25 -4.62 19.91
N ARG A 79 8.78 -3.83 18.92
CA ARG A 79 9.57 -3.51 17.71
C ARG A 79 10.21 -2.12 17.77
N SER A 80 11.27 -1.92 17.00
CA SER A 80 11.83 -0.58 16.80
C SER A 80 10.86 0.31 16.03
N HIS A 81 10.53 1.47 16.59
CA HIS A 81 9.64 2.45 15.97
C HIS A 81 10.35 3.54 15.16
N GLY A 82 11.66 3.66 15.35
CA GLY A 82 12.49 4.65 14.68
C GLY A 82 13.42 3.98 13.68
N ARG A 83 13.55 4.58 12.50
CA ARG A 83 14.60 4.28 11.53
C ARG A 83 15.28 5.58 11.15
N VAL A 84 16.56 5.47 10.83
CA VAL A 84 17.38 6.62 10.45
C VAL A 84 18.26 6.19 9.30
N THR A 85 18.41 7.08 8.33
CA THR A 85 19.41 6.97 7.29
C THR A 85 20.21 8.27 7.20
N LYS A 86 21.47 8.15 6.79
CA LYS A 86 22.29 9.28 6.35
C LYS A 86 22.33 9.20 4.82
N ALA A 87 22.05 10.30 4.12
CA ALA A 87 22.29 10.31 2.69
C ALA A 87 23.79 10.09 2.43
N SER A 88 24.10 9.25 1.43
CA SER A 88 25.47 9.05 0.96
C SER A 88 26.02 10.36 0.38
N ALA A 89 27.34 10.55 0.46
CA ALA A 89 28.03 11.76 -0.03
C ALA A 89 27.72 12.05 -1.52
N PRO A 90 27.84 13.31 -1.98
CA PRO A 90 27.61 13.65 -3.38
C PRO A 90 28.49 12.79 -4.28
N ILE A 91 27.84 12.15 -5.26
CA ILE A 91 28.42 11.17 -6.17
C ILE A 91 29.40 11.92 -7.10
N SER A 92 30.67 11.50 -7.14
CA SER A 92 31.65 12.05 -8.09
C SER A 92 31.27 11.65 -9.53
N MET A 93 31.62 12.46 -10.54
CA MET A 93 31.34 12.11 -11.95
C MET A 93 31.90 10.75 -12.38
N GLU A 94 33.01 10.30 -11.77
CA GLU A 94 33.58 8.95 -11.97
C GLU A 94 32.69 7.82 -11.40
N GLN A 95 31.98 8.06 -10.29
CA GLN A 95 31.04 7.11 -9.70
C GLN A 95 29.73 7.02 -10.49
N VAL A 96 29.25 8.14 -11.04
CA VAL A 96 28.08 8.16 -11.96
C VAL A 96 28.35 7.31 -13.22
N ALA A 97 29.57 7.37 -13.75
CA ALA A 97 29.98 6.56 -14.90
C ALA A 97 30.09 5.06 -14.55
N ALA A 98 30.50 4.71 -13.33
CA ALA A 98 30.56 3.33 -12.85
C ALA A 98 29.17 2.75 -12.51
N ASP A 99 28.28 3.54 -11.90
CA ASP A 99 26.90 3.14 -11.58
C ASP A 99 26.03 2.95 -12.84
N SER A 100 26.35 3.65 -13.93
CA SER A 100 25.70 3.44 -15.24
C SER A 100 25.94 2.03 -15.81
N ALA A 101 26.94 1.30 -15.30
CA ALA A 101 27.21 -0.11 -15.65
C ALA A 101 26.65 -1.11 -14.63
N ALA A 102 26.13 -0.65 -13.49
CA ALA A 102 25.59 -1.53 -12.46
C ALA A 102 24.23 -2.09 -12.88
N THR A 103 24.07 -3.41 -12.78
CA THR A 103 22.80 -4.10 -13.09
C THR A 103 21.77 -4.00 -11.97
N VAL A 104 22.17 -3.49 -10.80
CA VAL A 104 21.34 -3.38 -9.60
C VAL A 104 21.75 -2.12 -8.85
N THR A 105 20.78 -1.29 -8.49
CA THR A 105 20.93 -0.16 -7.56
C THR A 105 20.52 -0.63 -6.17
N GLY A 106 21.51 -0.69 -5.28
CA GLY A 106 21.38 -1.16 -3.91
C GLY A 106 21.36 -0.01 -2.89
N PRO A 107 21.60 -0.35 -1.60
CA PRO A 107 21.56 0.58 -0.47
C PRO A 107 22.54 1.75 -0.52
N GLU A 108 23.59 1.63 -1.32
CA GLU A 108 24.63 2.63 -1.53
C GLU A 108 24.11 3.88 -2.24
N ASP A 109 23.09 3.75 -3.09
CA ASP A 109 22.40 4.90 -3.69
C ASP A 109 21.57 5.62 -2.62
N ALA A 110 21.78 6.93 -2.49
CA ALA A 110 21.10 7.75 -1.49
C ALA A 110 19.56 7.69 -1.61
N ARG A 111 19.02 7.53 -2.81
CA ARG A 111 17.57 7.41 -3.08
C ARG A 111 17.03 6.09 -2.54
N VAL A 112 17.74 4.99 -2.78
CA VAL A 112 17.37 3.67 -2.22
C VAL A 112 17.49 3.71 -0.70
N ALA A 113 18.59 4.27 -0.16
CA ALA A 113 18.79 4.41 1.29
C ALA A 113 17.65 5.20 1.97
N LEU A 114 17.14 6.25 1.32
CA LEU A 114 15.98 7.02 1.78
C LEU A 114 14.70 6.18 1.76
N LEU A 115 14.42 5.48 0.65
CA LEU A 115 13.23 4.65 0.51
C LEU A 115 13.24 3.44 1.44
N ARG A 116 14.42 2.94 1.82
CA ARG A 116 14.59 1.87 2.82
C ARG A 116 14.13 2.26 4.23
N LEU A 117 13.86 3.54 4.50
CA LEU A 117 13.13 3.94 5.71
C LEU A 117 11.73 3.32 5.75
N ALA A 118 11.01 3.29 4.62
CA ALA A 118 9.68 2.69 4.50
C ALA A 118 9.74 1.23 4.05
N VAL A 119 10.67 0.87 3.15
CA VAL A 119 10.78 -0.43 2.48
C VAL A 119 12.16 -1.07 2.76
N PRO A 120 12.37 -1.72 3.93
CA PRO A 120 13.71 -1.99 4.47
C PRO A 120 14.66 -2.85 3.63
N ASP A 121 14.14 -3.70 2.77
CA ASP A 121 14.87 -4.63 1.90
C ASP A 121 14.81 -4.20 0.42
N LEU A 122 14.44 -2.95 0.16
CA LEU A 122 14.37 -2.41 -1.19
C LEU A 122 15.71 -2.52 -1.92
N VAL A 123 15.64 -3.11 -3.10
CA VAL A 123 16.69 -3.14 -4.12
C VAL A 123 16.02 -2.90 -5.47
N VAL A 124 16.67 -2.15 -6.37
CA VAL A 124 16.15 -1.90 -7.72
C VAL A 124 17.05 -2.55 -8.75
N ALA A 125 16.58 -3.61 -9.40
CA ALA A 125 17.27 -4.23 -10.51
C ALA A 125 16.96 -3.51 -11.83
N HIS A 126 17.94 -3.49 -12.73
CA HIS A 126 17.85 -2.89 -14.05
C HIS A 126 17.48 -3.98 -15.05
N GLY A 127 16.32 -3.84 -15.65
CA GLY A 127 15.81 -4.70 -16.72
C GLY A 127 15.67 -3.95 -18.03
N GLN A 128 15.25 -4.67 -19.05
CA GLN A 128 14.80 -4.10 -20.31
C GLN A 128 13.44 -4.68 -20.66
N ASP A 129 12.54 -3.85 -21.19
CA ASP A 129 11.27 -4.33 -21.72
C ASP A 129 11.45 -5.03 -23.09
N HIS A 130 10.35 -5.52 -23.67
CA HIS A 130 10.39 -6.16 -24.99
C HIS A 130 10.83 -5.21 -26.12
N GLU A 131 10.74 -3.90 -25.92
CA GLU A 131 11.16 -2.84 -26.84
C GLU A 131 12.60 -2.38 -26.55
N ARG A 132 13.34 -3.09 -25.69
CA ARG A 132 14.70 -2.78 -25.22
C ARG A 132 14.82 -1.42 -24.51
N ARG A 133 13.73 -0.90 -23.96
CA ARG A 133 13.75 0.28 -23.11
C ARG A 133 14.12 -0.09 -21.68
N PRO A 134 14.86 0.77 -20.96
CA PRO A 134 15.21 0.51 -19.58
C PRO A 134 13.97 0.36 -18.70
N LEU A 135 14.00 -0.58 -17.77
CA LEU A 135 12.90 -0.91 -16.87
C LEU A 135 13.43 -1.10 -15.45
N GLY A 136 12.84 -0.39 -14.48
CA GLY A 136 13.11 -0.60 -13.07
C GLY A 136 12.30 -1.77 -12.50
N LEU A 137 12.97 -2.66 -11.76
CA LEU A 137 12.35 -3.78 -11.05
C LEU A 137 12.66 -3.66 -9.56
N ALA A 138 11.66 -3.34 -8.73
CA ALA A 138 11.83 -3.24 -7.28
C ALA A 138 11.65 -4.60 -6.61
N TRP A 139 12.57 -4.97 -5.74
CA TRP A 139 12.45 -6.12 -4.84
C TRP A 139 11.98 -5.67 -3.47
N HIS A 140 10.96 -6.35 -2.93
CA HIS A 140 10.50 -6.17 -1.56
C HIS A 140 9.71 -7.40 -1.10
N ASP A 141 10.02 -7.90 0.10
CA ASP A 141 9.29 -8.97 0.80
C ASP A 141 9.09 -10.23 -0.06
N GLY A 142 10.16 -10.67 -0.75
CA GLY A 142 10.13 -11.86 -1.60
C GLY A 142 9.48 -11.65 -2.97
N THR A 143 9.06 -10.43 -3.31
CA THR A 143 8.33 -10.13 -4.55
C THR A 143 9.07 -9.13 -5.44
N TRP A 144 8.99 -9.33 -6.75
CA TRP A 144 9.43 -8.37 -7.76
C TRP A 144 8.26 -7.49 -8.21
N THR A 145 8.52 -6.20 -8.36
CA THR A 145 7.52 -5.21 -8.76
C THR A 145 8.02 -4.39 -9.95
N ALA A 146 7.21 -4.32 -11.00
CA ALA A 146 7.42 -3.41 -12.13
C ALA A 146 6.26 -2.42 -12.19
N VAL A 147 6.51 -1.19 -12.65
CA VAL A 147 5.52 -0.10 -12.58
C VAL A 147 5.29 0.52 -13.93
N LEU A 148 4.02 0.72 -14.28
CA LEU A 148 3.57 1.57 -15.38
C LEU A 148 3.15 2.93 -14.84
N LEU A 149 3.58 4.00 -15.47
CA LEU A 149 2.97 5.32 -15.34
C LEU A 149 1.83 5.44 -16.35
N VAL A 150 0.67 5.89 -15.89
CA VAL A 150 -0.41 6.31 -16.80
C VAL A 150 -0.10 7.71 -17.29
N ASP A 151 0.01 7.87 -18.60
CA ASP A 151 0.31 9.17 -19.19
C ASP A 151 -0.89 10.11 -18.96
N PRO A 152 -0.65 11.34 -18.48
CA PRO A 152 -1.72 12.32 -18.38
C PRO A 152 -2.22 12.63 -19.80
N ALA A 153 -3.54 12.61 -20.01
CA ALA A 153 -4.10 13.06 -21.26
C ALA A 153 -3.60 14.49 -21.55
N PRO A 154 -3.09 14.80 -22.76
CA PRO A 154 -2.61 16.13 -23.10
C PRO A 154 -3.77 17.13 -22.96
N SER A 155 -3.69 17.98 -21.95
CA SER A 155 -4.78 18.88 -21.58
C SER A 155 -4.67 20.19 -22.34
N LEU A 156 -5.67 20.51 -23.17
CA LEU A 156 -6.03 21.92 -23.39
C LEU A 156 -7.04 22.39 -22.33
N VAL A 157 -7.95 21.53 -21.87
CA VAL A 157 -8.84 21.76 -20.71
C VAL A 157 -9.29 20.41 -20.13
N THR A 158 -8.90 20.06 -18.90
CA THR A 158 -9.49 18.89 -18.20
C THR A 158 -10.72 19.36 -17.44
N GLN A 159 -11.92 18.88 -17.81
CA GLN A 159 -13.13 19.24 -17.06
C GLN A 159 -13.04 18.72 -15.62
N VAL A 160 -13.30 19.60 -14.67
CA VAL A 160 -13.34 19.29 -13.23
C VAL A 160 -14.33 18.14 -13.00
N GLY A 161 -13.88 17.04 -12.40
CA GLY A 161 -14.71 15.85 -12.13
C GLY A 161 -14.66 14.73 -13.20
N THR A 162 -13.98 14.93 -14.34
CA THR A 162 -13.87 13.92 -15.42
C THR A 162 -12.58 13.08 -15.35
N THR A 163 -12.05 12.83 -14.16
CA THR A 163 -10.82 12.04 -14.03
C THR A 163 -11.11 10.59 -14.41
N PRO A 164 -10.50 10.03 -15.49
CA PRO A 164 -10.83 8.69 -15.96
C PRO A 164 -10.61 7.69 -14.83
N SER A 165 -11.64 6.91 -14.52
CA SER A 165 -11.52 5.74 -13.67
C SER A 165 -10.75 4.67 -14.46
N LEU A 166 -9.66 4.15 -13.89
CA LEU A 166 -8.96 3.03 -14.50
C LEU A 166 -9.91 1.82 -14.66
N PRO A 167 -9.91 1.14 -15.81
CA PRO A 167 -10.79 0.00 -16.06
C PRO A 167 -10.30 -1.22 -15.28
N LEU A 168 -10.64 -1.28 -13.98
CA LEU A 168 -10.20 -2.35 -13.08
C LEU A 168 -10.60 -3.75 -13.59
N SER A 169 -11.74 -3.85 -14.28
CA SER A 169 -12.19 -5.10 -14.91
C SER A 169 -11.32 -5.56 -16.07
N ALA A 170 -10.55 -4.67 -16.71
CA ALA A 170 -9.59 -5.05 -17.75
C ALA A 170 -8.30 -5.63 -17.16
N LEU A 171 -7.99 -5.35 -15.88
CA LEU A 171 -6.81 -5.85 -15.18
C LEU A 171 -7.02 -7.26 -14.62
N ALA A 172 -8.28 -7.60 -14.34
CA ALA A 172 -8.70 -8.88 -13.80
C ALA A 172 -8.11 -10.11 -14.53
N PRO A 173 -8.24 -10.24 -15.87
CA PRO A 173 -7.66 -11.37 -16.60
C PRO A 173 -6.13 -11.38 -16.62
N CYS A 174 -5.46 -10.27 -16.29
CA CYS A 174 -4.00 -10.21 -16.28
C CYS A 174 -3.39 -10.82 -15.02
N LEU A 175 -4.19 -11.10 -13.98
CA LEU A 175 -3.72 -11.70 -12.73
C LEU A 175 -3.16 -13.11 -12.95
N GLU A 176 -3.70 -13.86 -13.89
CA GLU A 176 -3.30 -15.23 -14.20
C GLU A 176 -3.26 -15.44 -15.70
N ASP A 177 -2.07 -15.77 -16.24
CA ASP A 177 -1.91 -16.06 -17.66
C ASP A 177 -0.68 -16.93 -17.91
N ARG A 178 -0.83 -17.97 -18.77
CA ARG A 178 0.26 -18.86 -19.22
C ARG A 178 1.15 -19.38 -18.08
N GLY A 179 0.52 -19.88 -17.02
CA GLY A 179 1.19 -20.44 -15.84
C GLY A 179 1.85 -19.41 -14.91
N VAL A 180 1.75 -18.11 -15.21
CA VAL A 180 2.18 -17.02 -14.32
C VAL A 180 0.96 -16.54 -13.54
N VAL A 181 1.05 -16.63 -12.21
CA VAL A 181 0.05 -16.11 -11.27
C VAL A 181 0.68 -14.94 -10.53
N LEU A 182 0.14 -13.74 -10.73
CA LEU A 182 0.61 -12.53 -10.08
C LEU A 182 0.26 -12.52 -8.60
N ASP A 183 1.11 -11.85 -7.81
CA ASP A 183 0.79 -11.59 -6.42
C ASP A 183 -0.34 -10.56 -6.32
N ALA A 184 -0.17 -9.44 -7.02
CA ALA A 184 -1.18 -8.40 -7.14
C ALA A 184 -0.92 -7.48 -8.34
N ILE A 185 -1.98 -6.83 -8.81
CA ILE A 185 -1.91 -5.61 -9.62
C ILE A 185 -2.43 -4.47 -8.76
N GLN A 186 -1.61 -3.45 -8.53
CA GLN A 186 -1.95 -2.32 -7.68
C GLN A 186 -2.06 -1.04 -8.50
N VAL A 187 -3.20 -0.37 -8.41
CA VAL A 187 -3.45 0.95 -8.98
C VAL A 187 -3.28 1.98 -7.87
N ILE A 188 -2.32 2.89 -8.03
CA ILE A 188 -2.00 3.94 -7.05
C ILE A 188 -2.32 5.30 -7.67
N TRP A 189 -3.19 6.06 -7.01
CA TRP A 189 -3.42 7.47 -7.30
C TRP A 189 -2.75 8.30 -6.23
N HIS A 190 -1.85 9.18 -6.64
CA HIS A 190 -1.20 10.12 -5.74
C HIS A 190 -1.55 11.54 -6.17
N CYS A 191 -2.24 12.24 -5.27
CA CYS A 191 -2.94 13.47 -5.54
C CYS A 191 -2.43 14.60 -4.66
N TYR A 192 -2.17 15.75 -5.28
CA TYR A 192 -1.93 17.01 -4.59
C TYR A 192 -3.18 17.90 -4.77
N PRO A 193 -3.90 18.24 -3.68
CA PRO A 193 -5.08 19.10 -3.77
C PRO A 193 -4.64 20.54 -4.10
N GLY A 194 -5.36 21.24 -4.98
CA GLY A 194 -5.00 22.62 -5.36
C GLY A 194 -5.03 23.61 -4.19
N SER A 195 -5.86 23.33 -3.20
CA SER A 195 -6.03 24.14 -1.98
C SER A 195 -4.82 24.14 -1.03
N THR A 196 -3.81 23.28 -1.26
CA THR A 196 -2.60 23.18 -0.42
C THR A 196 -1.59 24.31 -0.66
N SER A 197 -1.66 24.98 -1.81
CA SER A 197 -0.79 26.13 -2.14
C SER A 197 -1.23 27.44 -1.49
N LEU A 198 -2.45 27.49 -0.96
CA LEU A 198 -3.06 28.68 -0.37
C LEU A 198 -3.05 28.60 1.16
N PRO A 199 -2.79 29.71 1.89
CA PRO A 199 -2.92 29.75 3.34
C PRO A 199 -4.34 29.39 3.81
N PRO A 200 -4.50 28.69 4.96
CA PRO A 200 -5.81 28.22 5.44
C PRO A 200 -6.87 29.33 5.63
N ASN A 201 -6.45 30.56 5.96
CA ASN A 201 -7.36 31.68 6.23
C ASN A 201 -7.39 32.72 5.10
N SER A 202 -6.93 32.35 3.90
CA SER A 202 -6.89 33.30 2.78
C SER A 202 -8.27 33.43 2.11
N PRO A 203 -8.72 34.66 1.76
CA PRO A 203 -9.93 34.87 0.97
C PRO A 203 -9.90 34.12 -0.37
N ALA A 204 -8.71 34.00 -0.99
CA ALA A 204 -8.51 33.24 -2.21
C ALA A 204 -8.86 31.75 -2.04
N LEU A 205 -8.57 31.15 -0.88
CA LEU A 205 -8.99 29.77 -0.59
C LEU A 205 -10.50 29.67 -0.46
N ALA A 206 -11.15 30.62 0.22
CA ALA A 206 -12.60 30.63 0.35
C ALA A 206 -13.28 30.71 -1.03
N SER A 207 -12.86 31.66 -1.87
CA SER A 207 -13.36 31.78 -3.25
C SER A 207 -13.04 30.55 -4.10
N TYR A 208 -11.85 29.96 -3.95
CA TYR A 208 -11.49 28.72 -4.65
C TYR A 208 -12.44 27.58 -4.28
N LEU A 209 -12.72 27.38 -2.99
CA LEU A 209 -13.60 26.32 -2.51
C LEU A 209 -15.08 26.57 -2.88
N GLU A 210 -15.52 27.83 -2.89
CA GLU A 210 -16.86 28.22 -3.34
C GLU A 210 -17.05 27.87 -4.83
N VAL A 211 -16.08 28.23 -5.68
CA VAL A 211 -16.12 27.92 -7.12
C VAL A 211 -15.97 26.43 -7.40
N LEU A 212 -15.13 25.73 -6.62
CA LEU A 212 -14.91 24.29 -6.79
C LEU A 212 -16.16 23.48 -6.43
N GLY A 213 -16.94 23.94 -5.45
CA GLY A 213 -18.16 23.27 -5.00
C GLY A 213 -17.87 21.85 -4.48
N PRO A 214 -18.77 20.87 -4.73
CA PRO A 214 -18.63 19.49 -4.24
C PRO A 214 -17.64 18.63 -5.07
N LEU A 215 -17.00 19.20 -6.10
CA LEU A 215 -16.17 18.43 -7.01
C LEU A 215 -14.79 18.15 -6.40
N PRO A 216 -14.35 16.89 -6.31
CA PRO A 216 -13.00 16.59 -5.90
C PRO A 216 -12.03 16.93 -7.03
N ALA A 217 -11.25 17.99 -6.84
CA ALA A 217 -10.19 18.35 -7.77
C ALA A 217 -8.83 18.27 -7.08
N ALA A 218 -8.16 17.13 -7.27
CA ALA A 218 -6.71 17.11 -7.17
C ALA A 218 -6.17 18.02 -8.29
N ALA A 219 -5.38 19.03 -7.94
CA ALA A 219 -4.74 19.90 -8.95
C ALA A 219 -3.68 19.15 -9.76
N ARG A 220 -3.04 18.16 -9.11
CA ARG A 220 -2.14 17.22 -9.77
C ARG A 220 -2.51 15.81 -9.32
N ARG A 221 -2.71 14.91 -10.28
CA ARG A 221 -2.86 13.47 -10.04
C ARG A 221 -1.82 12.72 -10.85
N THR A 222 -1.00 11.93 -10.16
CA THR A 222 -0.14 10.92 -10.79
C THR A 222 -0.77 9.56 -10.57
N THR A 223 -0.81 8.72 -11.61
CA THR A 223 -1.38 7.38 -11.52
C THR A 223 -0.34 6.34 -11.92
N TRP A 224 -0.08 5.41 -11.01
CA TRP A 224 0.82 4.27 -11.24
C TRP A 224 0.03 2.97 -11.22
N VAL A 225 0.48 2.01 -12.03
CA VAL A 225 0.01 0.63 -11.99
C VAL A 225 1.21 -0.25 -11.69
N ALA A 226 1.31 -0.76 -10.46
CA ALA A 226 2.38 -1.63 -10.00
C ALA A 226 1.97 -3.10 -10.14
N ILE A 227 2.75 -3.88 -10.87
CA ILE A 227 2.55 -5.30 -11.13
C ILE A 227 3.51 -6.05 -10.22
N ARG A 228 2.99 -6.87 -9.30
CA ARG A 228 3.76 -7.65 -8.32
C ARG A 228 3.76 -9.13 -8.68
N LEU A 229 4.94 -9.72 -8.72
CA LEU A 229 5.16 -11.14 -8.95
C LEU A 229 5.88 -11.75 -7.75
N ASP A 230 5.31 -12.80 -7.18
CA ASP A 230 5.99 -13.69 -6.25
C ASP A 230 6.50 -14.92 -7.03
N PRO A 231 7.83 -15.08 -7.22
CA PRO A 231 8.39 -16.20 -7.96
C PRO A 231 8.03 -17.57 -7.37
N SER A 232 7.74 -17.65 -6.06
CA SER A 232 7.39 -18.90 -5.37
C SER A 232 6.00 -19.42 -5.77
N ARG A 233 5.11 -18.55 -6.26
CA ARG A 233 3.76 -18.91 -6.70
C ARG A 233 3.72 -19.54 -8.10
N CYS A 234 4.73 -19.30 -8.93
CA CYS A 234 4.79 -19.83 -10.30
C CYS A 234 6.18 -20.41 -10.66
N PRO A 235 6.68 -21.41 -9.91
CA PRO A 235 8.05 -21.92 -10.08
C PRO A 235 8.28 -22.60 -11.44
N ALA A 236 7.27 -23.26 -11.99
CA ALA A 236 7.34 -23.87 -13.33
C ALA A 236 7.53 -22.80 -14.41
N ALA A 237 6.72 -21.74 -14.38
CA ALA A 237 6.79 -20.65 -15.33
C ALA A 237 8.13 -19.88 -15.25
N VAL A 238 8.68 -19.71 -14.04
CA VAL A 238 10.01 -19.11 -13.82
C VAL A 238 11.11 -19.99 -14.42
N ARG A 239 11.04 -21.31 -14.20
CA ARG A 239 12.01 -22.28 -14.72
C ARG A 239 12.03 -22.36 -16.24
N GLU A 240 10.87 -22.39 -16.88
CA GLU A 240 10.73 -22.35 -18.35
C GLU A 240 11.35 -21.09 -18.97
N ARG A 241 11.43 -20.00 -18.21
CA ARG A 241 11.96 -18.71 -18.66
C ARG A 241 13.44 -18.52 -18.32
N GLY A 242 14.13 -19.57 -17.89
CA GLY A 242 15.57 -19.57 -17.58
C GLY A 242 15.89 -19.73 -16.09
N GLY A 243 14.88 -19.82 -15.22
CA GLY A 243 15.05 -20.05 -13.79
C GLY A 243 15.62 -18.87 -13.01
N GLY A 244 15.62 -19.00 -11.68
CA GLY A 244 16.16 -18.00 -10.75
C GLY A 244 15.58 -16.59 -10.96
N VAL A 245 16.43 -15.59 -10.72
CA VAL A 245 16.07 -14.16 -10.85
C VAL A 245 15.76 -13.78 -12.30
N VAL A 246 16.53 -14.29 -13.27
CA VAL A 246 16.34 -13.99 -14.70
C VAL A 246 14.98 -14.47 -15.20
N GLY A 247 14.59 -15.69 -14.84
CA GLY A 247 13.27 -16.24 -15.18
C GLY A 247 12.13 -15.46 -14.53
N ALA A 248 12.31 -15.00 -13.29
CA ALA A 248 11.34 -14.15 -12.60
C ALA A 248 11.19 -12.78 -13.28
N HIS A 249 12.30 -12.12 -13.65
CA HIS A 249 12.27 -10.85 -14.39
C HIS A 249 11.55 -11.02 -15.73
N ARG A 250 11.87 -12.06 -16.51
CA ARG A 250 11.19 -12.34 -17.78
C ARG A 250 9.69 -12.60 -17.61
N ALA A 251 9.30 -13.33 -16.58
CA ALA A 251 7.89 -13.56 -16.25
C ALA A 251 7.17 -12.25 -15.92
N LEU A 252 7.79 -11.38 -15.12
CA LEU A 252 7.25 -10.09 -14.73
C LEU A 252 7.17 -9.12 -15.92
N ILE A 253 8.20 -9.04 -16.78
CA ILE A 253 8.20 -8.22 -18.00
C ILE A 253 7.08 -8.67 -18.96
N GLY A 254 6.85 -9.98 -19.08
CA GLY A 254 5.70 -10.55 -19.80
C GLY A 254 4.37 -10.06 -19.24
N ALA A 255 4.19 -10.15 -17.92
CA ALA A 255 2.97 -9.69 -17.25
C ALA A 255 2.75 -8.18 -17.37
N LEU A 256 3.82 -7.39 -17.23
CA LEU A 256 3.81 -5.94 -17.41
C LEU A 256 3.30 -5.55 -18.80
N SER A 257 3.81 -6.20 -19.85
CA SER A 257 3.37 -5.97 -21.23
C SER A 257 1.89 -6.32 -21.44
N ARG A 258 1.39 -7.39 -20.82
CA ARG A 258 -0.04 -7.74 -20.88
C ARG A 258 -0.91 -6.70 -20.21
N VAL A 259 -0.54 -6.25 -19.01
CA VAL A 259 -1.27 -5.22 -18.28
C VAL A 259 -1.29 -3.91 -19.08
N ARG A 260 -0.15 -3.51 -19.66
CA ARG A 260 -0.05 -2.36 -20.55
C ARG A 260 -1.03 -2.49 -21.73
N ASN A 261 -0.99 -3.60 -22.45
CA ASN A 261 -1.87 -3.82 -23.61
C ASN A 261 -3.37 -3.84 -23.21
N ALA A 262 -3.71 -4.39 -22.04
CA ALA A 262 -5.07 -4.39 -21.53
C ALA A 262 -5.57 -2.96 -21.23
N LEU A 263 -4.71 -2.09 -20.70
CA LEU A 263 -5.02 -0.67 -20.47
C LEU A 263 -5.10 0.12 -21.79
N GLU A 264 -4.15 -0.09 -22.71
CA GLU A 264 -4.13 0.54 -24.03
C GLU A 264 -5.40 0.20 -24.84
N SER A 265 -5.86 -1.05 -24.78
CA SER A 265 -7.12 -1.48 -25.43
C SER A 265 -8.37 -0.74 -24.93
N ARG A 266 -8.26 -0.09 -23.78
CA ARG A 266 -9.30 0.74 -23.16
C ARG A 266 -9.03 2.24 -23.28
N GLY A 267 -8.06 2.63 -24.12
CA GLY A 267 -7.70 4.03 -24.36
C GLY A 267 -6.93 4.68 -23.21
N VAL A 268 -6.28 3.88 -22.36
CA VAL A 268 -5.43 4.37 -21.27
C VAL A 268 -3.96 4.19 -21.67
N PRO A 269 -3.29 5.23 -22.21
CA PRO A 269 -1.87 5.15 -22.55
C PRO A 269 -1.04 5.01 -21.28
N THR A 270 -0.08 4.09 -21.30
CA THR A 270 0.82 3.87 -20.17
C THR A 270 2.22 3.54 -20.66
N ARG A 271 3.21 3.86 -19.85
CA ARG A 271 4.62 3.54 -20.13
C ARG A 271 5.30 2.91 -18.90
N PRO A 272 6.22 1.96 -19.09
CA PRO A 272 7.04 1.47 -17.99
C PRO A 272 7.92 2.57 -17.40
N LEU A 273 8.20 2.48 -16.10
CA LEU A 273 9.18 3.31 -15.43
C LEU A 273 10.58 2.68 -15.54
N ASP A 274 11.56 3.49 -15.93
CA ASP A 274 12.96 3.12 -15.80
C ASP A 274 13.41 3.11 -14.31
N PRO A 275 14.62 2.62 -13.98
CA PRO A 275 15.10 2.57 -12.60
C PRO A 275 15.09 3.93 -11.87
N ASP A 276 15.47 5.02 -12.55
CA ASP A 276 15.55 6.35 -11.94
C ASP A 276 14.16 6.95 -11.73
N GLU A 277 13.26 6.77 -12.69
CA GLU A 277 11.87 7.18 -12.60
C GLU A 277 11.11 6.40 -11.51
N LEU A 278 11.42 5.11 -11.34
CA LEU A 278 10.85 4.28 -10.27
C LEU A 278 11.26 4.80 -8.89
N LEU A 279 12.56 5.10 -8.70
CA LEU A 279 13.07 5.71 -7.47
C LEU A 279 12.45 7.09 -7.21
N LYS A 280 12.34 7.92 -8.26
CA LYS A 280 11.70 9.24 -8.18
C LYS A 280 10.22 9.14 -7.81
N ALA A 281 9.50 8.17 -8.37
CA ALA A 281 8.10 7.91 -8.04
C ALA A 281 7.93 7.48 -6.58
N GLY A 282 8.83 6.62 -6.09
CA GLY A 282 8.92 6.25 -4.67
C GLY A 282 9.13 7.47 -3.76
N ILE A 283 10.14 8.30 -4.07
CA ILE A 283 10.51 9.48 -3.27
C ILE A 283 9.35 10.49 -3.23
N THR A 284 8.73 10.73 -4.39
CA THR A 284 7.60 11.66 -4.51
C THR A 284 6.41 11.15 -3.70
N SER A 285 6.02 9.88 -3.88
CA SER A 285 4.90 9.29 -3.14
C SER A 285 5.16 9.30 -1.62
N ALA A 286 6.40 9.07 -1.19
CA ALA A 286 6.79 9.10 0.21
C ALA A 286 6.92 10.52 0.79
N GLU A 287 6.70 11.59 0.00
CA GLU A 287 6.93 13.00 0.38
C GLU A 287 8.37 13.29 0.87
N LEU A 288 9.35 12.58 0.30
CA LEU A 288 10.77 12.72 0.65
C LEU A 288 11.53 13.67 -0.27
N THR A 289 10.86 14.30 -1.24
CA THR A 289 11.50 15.16 -2.25
C THR A 289 12.32 16.30 -1.64
N ALA A 290 11.87 16.89 -0.53
CA ALA A 290 12.56 18.00 0.13
C ALA A 290 13.91 17.61 0.77
N VAL A 291 14.12 16.32 1.04
CA VAL A 291 15.36 15.80 1.63
C VAL A 291 16.17 14.94 0.65
N ALA A 292 15.63 14.66 -0.53
CA ALA A 292 16.34 13.94 -1.58
C ALA A 292 17.57 14.74 -2.03
N GLY A 293 18.76 14.13 -1.95
CA GLY A 293 20.03 14.78 -2.31
C GLY A 293 20.62 15.70 -1.24
N ASN A 294 19.99 15.82 -0.07
CA ASN A 294 20.58 16.54 1.07
C ASN A 294 21.37 15.57 1.97
N ASN A 295 22.55 15.99 2.45
CA ASN A 295 23.42 15.21 3.34
C ASN A 295 22.94 15.19 4.80
N SER A 296 21.74 15.68 5.07
CA SER A 296 21.18 15.71 6.41
C SER A 296 20.68 14.32 6.84
N ARG A 297 20.69 14.10 8.15
CA ARG A 297 20.15 12.87 8.75
C ARG A 297 18.63 12.87 8.57
N VAL A 298 18.10 11.85 7.90
CA VAL A 298 16.66 11.68 7.72
C VAL A 298 16.17 10.57 8.63
N SER A 299 15.11 10.83 9.38
CA SER A 299 14.47 9.87 10.25
C SER A 299 13.06 9.55 9.80
N LEU A 300 12.65 8.33 10.11
CA LEU A 300 11.27 7.87 10.09
C LEU A 300 10.91 7.42 11.49
N GLN A 301 9.78 7.90 12.01
CA GLN A 301 9.29 7.54 13.33
C GLN A 301 7.82 7.13 13.24
N GLU A 302 7.55 5.90 13.61
CA GLU A 302 6.20 5.37 13.71
C GLU A 302 5.57 5.69 15.06
N LYS A 303 4.33 6.16 15.01
CA LYS A 303 3.40 6.28 16.14
C LYS A 303 2.25 5.31 15.92
N TRP A 304 1.43 5.13 16.94
CA TRP A 304 0.30 4.22 16.86
C TRP A 304 -0.69 4.62 15.76
N THR A 305 -0.92 5.91 15.54
CA THR A 305 -1.91 6.45 14.60
C THR A 305 -1.32 6.98 13.28
N GLY A 306 -0.01 7.19 13.20
CA GLY A 306 0.64 7.66 11.98
C GLY A 306 2.13 7.39 11.96
N VAL A 307 2.79 7.75 10.87
CA VAL A 307 4.26 7.70 10.73
C VAL A 307 4.75 9.05 10.26
N THR A 308 5.82 9.56 10.86
CA THR A 308 6.47 10.79 10.42
C THR A 308 7.76 10.45 9.70
N ALA A 309 7.92 10.88 8.46
CA ALA A 309 9.13 10.71 7.66
C ALA A 309 9.62 12.07 7.19
N ALA A 310 10.88 12.41 7.47
CA ALA A 310 11.47 13.70 7.09
C ALA A 310 10.63 14.94 7.52
N GLY A 311 9.94 14.87 8.66
CA GLY A 311 9.07 15.93 9.16
C GLY A 311 7.64 15.94 8.58
N VAL A 312 7.35 15.13 7.57
CA VAL A 312 6.00 14.96 7.02
C VAL A 312 5.28 13.85 7.76
N GLY A 313 4.08 14.12 8.25
CA GLY A 313 3.22 13.12 8.90
C GLY A 313 2.37 12.37 7.87
N HIS A 314 2.21 11.07 8.05
CA HIS A 314 1.36 10.21 7.23
C HIS A 314 0.41 9.40 8.11
N ALA A 315 -0.84 9.31 7.69
CA ALA A 315 -1.85 8.41 8.29
C ALA A 315 -2.46 7.55 7.20
N SER A 316 -2.46 6.23 7.42
CA SER A 316 -2.96 5.21 6.50
C SER A 316 -4.19 4.50 7.06
N TYR A 317 -5.13 4.22 6.17
CA TYR A 317 -6.45 3.65 6.44
C TYR A 317 -6.73 2.53 5.44
N ALA A 318 -7.32 1.45 5.90
CA ALA A 318 -7.85 0.41 5.03
C ALA A 318 -9.32 0.68 4.70
N ILE A 319 -9.69 0.51 3.45
CA ILE A 319 -11.09 0.45 3.02
C ILE A 319 -11.64 -0.92 3.39
N THR A 320 -12.63 -0.91 4.27
CA THR A 320 -13.17 -2.13 4.91
C THR A 320 -14.66 -2.31 4.71
N GLY A 321 -15.36 -1.23 4.39
CA GLY A 321 -16.71 -1.22 3.83
C GLY A 321 -16.65 -0.54 2.48
N TRP A 322 -17.22 -1.18 1.46
CA TRP A 322 -17.26 -0.68 0.10
C TRP A 322 -18.66 -0.16 -0.23
N PRO A 323 -18.78 0.88 -1.07
CA PRO A 323 -20.06 1.45 -1.41
C PRO A 323 -20.82 0.51 -2.35
N ASN A 324 -22.15 0.42 -2.18
CA ASN A 324 -23.03 -0.30 -3.09
C ASN A 324 -23.19 0.52 -4.39
N GLY A 325 -22.24 0.44 -5.33
CA GLY A 325 -22.29 1.21 -6.58
C GLY A 325 -20.95 1.38 -7.31
N LYS A 326 -20.80 2.49 -8.05
CA LYS A 326 -19.59 2.81 -8.85
C LYS A 326 -18.41 3.20 -7.95
N VAL A 327 -17.72 2.19 -7.42
CA VAL A 327 -16.54 2.30 -6.54
C VAL A 327 -15.54 3.36 -7.01
N ALA A 328 -15.19 3.41 -8.30
CA ALA A 328 -14.15 4.31 -8.79
C ALA A 328 -14.54 5.80 -8.70
N THR A 329 -15.80 6.15 -8.95
CA THR A 329 -16.28 7.55 -8.83
C THR A 329 -16.32 7.98 -7.37
N SER A 330 -16.72 7.09 -6.46
CA SER A 330 -16.74 7.35 -5.02
C SER A 330 -15.33 7.55 -4.45
N LEU A 331 -14.33 6.81 -4.94
CA LEU A 331 -12.96 6.93 -4.41
C LEU A 331 -12.25 8.24 -4.82
N ASN A 332 -12.58 8.82 -5.98
CA ASN A 332 -12.01 10.11 -6.37
C ASN A 332 -12.30 11.21 -5.33
N ALA A 333 -13.45 11.15 -4.65
CA ALA A 333 -13.80 12.11 -3.60
C ALA A 333 -12.84 12.10 -2.40
N LEU A 334 -12.25 10.93 -2.10
CA LEU A 334 -11.25 10.80 -1.04
C LEU A 334 -9.91 11.47 -1.39
N THR A 335 -9.66 11.78 -2.67
CA THR A 335 -8.43 12.45 -3.12
C THR A 335 -8.47 13.98 -3.00
N GLY A 336 -9.63 14.55 -2.66
CA GLY A 336 -9.83 16.00 -2.54
C GLY A 336 -9.60 16.55 -1.13
N VAL A 337 -9.16 15.73 -0.18
CA VAL A 337 -8.91 16.17 1.21
C VAL A 337 -7.77 17.18 1.23
N ARG A 338 -8.00 18.35 1.85
CA ARG A 338 -7.00 19.40 1.96
C ARG A 338 -5.92 19.01 2.96
N ALA A 339 -4.89 18.34 2.46
CA ALA A 339 -3.66 18.03 3.16
C ALA A 339 -2.45 18.35 2.25
N LEU A 340 -1.25 17.87 2.60
CA LEU A 340 -0.11 17.94 1.68
C LEU A 340 -0.40 17.08 0.45
N SER A 341 -0.76 15.82 0.65
CA SER A 341 -1.17 14.90 -0.41
C SER A 341 -2.15 13.84 0.08
N SER A 342 -2.86 13.24 -0.86
CA SER A 342 -3.75 12.10 -0.63
C SER A 342 -3.40 11.00 -1.62
N THR A 343 -3.22 9.78 -1.12
CA THR A 343 -2.86 8.60 -1.92
C THR A 343 -3.92 7.53 -1.74
N ILE A 344 -4.41 6.97 -2.84
CA ILE A 344 -5.31 5.82 -2.83
C ILE A 344 -4.60 4.68 -3.54
N ALA A 345 -4.54 3.51 -2.92
CA ALA A 345 -3.96 2.32 -3.52
C ALA A 345 -5.01 1.20 -3.56
N LEU A 346 -5.38 0.77 -4.76
CA LEU A 346 -6.30 -0.32 -5.02
C LEU A 346 -5.52 -1.54 -5.49
N SER A 347 -5.56 -2.63 -4.74
CA SER A 347 -4.85 -3.86 -5.06
C SER A 347 -5.84 -4.94 -5.47
N LEU A 348 -5.69 -5.46 -6.69
CA LEU A 348 -6.35 -6.65 -7.19
C LEU A 348 -5.42 -7.85 -6.98
N SER A 349 -5.95 -8.95 -6.48
CA SER A 349 -5.20 -10.19 -6.24
C SER A 349 -6.07 -11.39 -6.62
N PRO A 350 -5.49 -12.54 -6.97
CA PRO A 350 -6.25 -13.76 -7.21
C PRO A 350 -7.16 -14.12 -6.02
N GLY A 351 -8.36 -14.61 -6.32
CA GLY A 351 -9.35 -15.06 -5.34
C GLY A 351 -8.93 -16.31 -4.58
N ALA A 352 -9.73 -16.70 -3.58
CA ALA A 352 -9.57 -17.99 -2.90
C ALA A 352 -10.26 -19.13 -3.66
N GLU A 353 -11.31 -18.79 -4.41
CA GLU A 353 -12.02 -19.68 -5.33
C GLU A 353 -11.68 -19.29 -6.76
N ASP A 354 -11.70 -20.29 -7.65
CA ASP A 354 -11.56 -20.09 -9.08
C ASP A 354 -12.66 -19.10 -9.57
N ASP A 355 -12.28 -18.16 -10.43
CA ASP A 355 -13.12 -17.07 -10.95
C ASP A 355 -13.44 -15.90 -9.98
N GLN A 356 -12.89 -15.87 -8.76
CA GLN A 356 -13.02 -14.69 -7.88
C GLN A 356 -11.78 -13.79 -7.91
N ILE A 357 -11.99 -12.50 -7.66
CA ILE A 357 -10.88 -11.52 -7.50
C ILE A 357 -10.99 -10.84 -6.15
N GLY A 358 -9.90 -10.90 -5.39
CA GLY A 358 -9.76 -10.16 -4.14
C GLY A 358 -9.40 -8.71 -4.41
N VAL A 359 -10.22 -7.77 -3.95
CA VAL A 359 -9.92 -6.33 -4.00
C VAL A 359 -9.66 -5.77 -2.61
N ARG A 360 -8.62 -4.95 -2.52
CA ARG A 360 -8.22 -4.19 -1.34
C ARG A 360 -8.05 -2.72 -1.69
N GLY A 361 -8.37 -1.85 -0.75
CA GLY A 361 -8.18 -0.41 -0.88
C GLY A 361 -7.47 0.13 0.34
N LEU A 362 -6.47 0.98 0.12
CA LEU A 362 -5.82 1.78 1.14
C LEU A 362 -5.97 3.26 0.78
N VAL A 363 -6.12 4.09 1.79
CA VAL A 363 -6.06 5.54 1.71
C VAL A 363 -4.94 6.00 2.61
N ARG A 364 -4.05 6.84 2.12
CA ARG A 364 -3.05 7.55 2.92
C ARG A 364 -3.21 9.03 2.73
N VAL A 365 -3.17 9.77 3.83
CA VAL A 365 -3.04 11.22 3.81
C VAL A 365 -1.68 11.59 4.36
N SER A 366 -1.05 12.57 3.73
CA SER A 366 0.19 13.18 4.20
C SER A 366 -0.06 14.65 4.53
N ALA A 367 0.56 15.16 5.59
CA ALA A 367 0.43 16.54 6.01
C ALA A 367 1.75 17.09 6.57
N ARG A 368 1.96 18.40 6.48
CA ARG A 368 3.21 19.04 6.95
C ARG A 368 3.22 19.21 8.46
N THR A 369 2.06 19.28 9.08
CA THR A 369 1.90 19.47 10.53
C THR A 369 0.94 18.44 11.13
N PRO A 370 1.05 18.13 12.42
CA PRO A 370 0.10 17.26 13.10
C PRO A 370 -1.34 17.77 13.02
N GLY A 371 -1.57 19.08 13.21
CA GLY A 371 -2.93 19.64 13.15
C GLY A 371 -3.58 19.56 11.76
N GLU A 372 -2.80 19.69 10.68
CA GLU A 372 -3.29 19.42 9.32
C GLU A 372 -3.65 17.95 9.12
N LEU A 373 -2.90 17.03 9.74
CA LEU A 373 -3.17 15.60 9.65
C LEU A 373 -4.46 15.22 10.40
N ASP A 374 -4.65 15.77 11.60
CA ASP A 374 -5.86 15.56 12.41
C ASP A 374 -7.10 16.14 11.71
N ALA A 375 -7.01 17.34 11.14
CA ALA A 375 -8.11 17.92 10.35
C ALA A 375 -8.43 17.10 9.09
N ALA A 376 -7.42 16.49 8.48
CA ALA A 376 -7.63 15.62 7.33
C ALA A 376 -8.25 14.26 7.72
N ASP A 377 -7.96 13.73 8.92
CA ASP A 377 -8.61 12.55 9.50
C ASP A 377 -10.11 12.79 9.67
N GLU A 378 -10.49 13.89 10.35
CA GLU A 378 -11.90 14.29 10.53
C GLU A 378 -12.62 14.47 9.18
N ARG A 379 -11.91 15.05 8.20
CA ARG A 379 -12.48 15.26 6.88
C ARG A 379 -12.67 13.96 6.10
N LEU A 380 -11.73 13.03 6.21
CA LEU A 380 -11.85 11.69 5.62
C LEU A 380 -13.04 10.94 6.20
N ASP A 381 -13.21 10.96 7.52
CA ASP A 381 -14.35 10.33 8.20
C ASP A 381 -15.67 10.90 7.65
N ALA A 382 -15.81 12.23 7.64
CA ALA A 382 -17.01 12.89 7.13
C ALA A 382 -17.30 12.62 5.63
N ILE A 383 -16.27 12.47 4.79
CA ILE A 383 -16.44 12.10 3.38
C ILE A 383 -16.82 10.62 3.26
N SER A 384 -16.17 9.76 4.04
CA SER A 384 -16.38 8.31 4.00
C SER A 384 -17.81 7.94 4.41
N ASP A 385 -18.36 8.58 5.44
CA ASP A 385 -19.75 8.42 5.89
C ASP A 385 -20.74 8.80 4.78
N LYS A 386 -20.51 9.93 4.10
CA LYS A 386 -21.36 10.39 3.00
C LYS A 386 -21.34 9.46 1.79
N LEU A 387 -20.21 8.78 1.56
CA LEU A 387 -20.03 7.88 0.43
C LEU A 387 -20.40 6.43 0.75
N GLY A 388 -20.74 6.11 2.01
CA GLY A 388 -20.96 4.73 2.45
C GLY A 388 -19.69 3.87 2.40
N ILE A 389 -18.52 4.48 2.59
CA ILE A 389 -17.22 3.81 2.65
C ILE A 389 -16.80 3.73 4.10
N THR A 390 -16.37 2.56 4.57
CA THR A 390 -15.82 2.43 5.94
C THR A 390 -14.30 2.40 5.90
N LEU A 391 -13.67 3.44 6.43
CA LEU A 391 -12.22 3.53 6.62
C LEU A 391 -11.85 3.01 8.01
N THR A 392 -10.96 2.03 8.08
CA THR A 392 -10.37 1.58 9.34
C THR A 392 -8.93 2.06 9.43
N PRO A 393 -8.55 2.89 10.41
CA PRO A 393 -7.17 3.31 10.61
C PRO A 393 -6.21 2.11 10.79
N LEU A 394 -5.06 2.13 10.12
CA LEU A 394 -4.01 1.09 10.23
C LEU A 394 -3.16 1.27 11.50
N ARG A 395 -3.84 1.33 12.65
CA ARG A 395 -3.18 1.53 13.94
C ARG A 395 -2.12 0.46 14.20
N GLY A 396 -0.91 0.88 14.57
CA GLY A 396 0.24 -0.01 14.76
C GLY A 396 0.77 -0.69 13.49
N LEU A 397 0.32 -0.28 12.30
CA LEU A 397 0.77 -0.78 10.99
C LEU A 397 1.01 0.39 10.01
N GLN A 398 1.38 1.56 10.52
CA GLN A 398 1.43 2.79 9.73
C GLN A 398 2.62 2.81 8.78
N VAL A 399 3.76 2.24 9.17
CA VAL A 399 4.91 2.05 8.27
C VAL A 399 4.58 1.09 7.13
N ALA A 400 3.89 -0.01 7.44
CA ALA A 400 3.44 -0.94 6.43
C ALA A 400 2.40 -0.28 5.50
N GLY A 401 1.48 0.51 6.06
CA GLY A 401 0.52 1.35 5.33
C GLY A 401 1.20 2.32 4.37
N LEU A 402 2.24 3.02 4.84
CA LEU A 402 3.07 3.89 4.00
C LEU A 402 3.68 3.09 2.85
N ALA A 403 4.44 2.03 3.15
CA ALA A 403 5.09 1.18 2.15
C ALA A 403 4.10 0.63 1.11
N ALA A 404 2.92 0.19 1.54
CA ALA A 404 1.87 -0.35 0.67
C ALA A 404 1.17 0.67 -0.22
N THR A 405 1.44 1.96 -0.03
CA THR A 405 0.97 3.03 -0.92
C THR A 405 2.09 3.66 -1.76
N LEU A 406 3.31 3.13 -1.66
CA LEU A 406 4.41 3.48 -2.55
C LEU A 406 4.39 2.57 -3.79
N PRO A 407 4.78 3.06 -4.98
CA PRO A 407 4.89 2.25 -6.19
C PRO A 407 6.16 1.38 -6.16
N LEU A 408 6.41 0.65 -5.06
CA LEU A 408 7.64 -0.12 -4.81
C LEU A 408 7.35 -1.54 -4.30
N GLY A 409 6.10 -2.00 -4.39
CA GLY A 409 5.73 -3.38 -4.06
C GLY A 409 5.32 -3.63 -2.61
N GLY A 410 5.09 -2.59 -1.80
CA GLY A 410 4.56 -2.78 -0.44
C GLY A 410 3.15 -3.38 -0.42
N ALA A 411 2.83 -4.13 0.63
CA ALA A 411 1.49 -4.65 0.87
C ALA A 411 1.19 -4.77 2.37
N VAL A 412 -0.10 -4.64 2.75
CA VAL A 412 -0.60 -4.73 4.14
C VAL A 412 -1.72 -5.75 4.26
#